data_AF-A0A5Q4YUU1-F1
#
_entry.id   AF-A0A5Q4YUU1-F1
#
_cell.length_a   1.000
_cell.length_b   1.000
_cell.length_c   1.000
_cell.angle_alpha   90.00
_cell.angle_beta   90.00
_cell.angle_gamma   90.00
#
_symmetry.space_group_name_H-M   'P 1'
#
loop_
_entity.id
_entity.type
_entity.pdbx_description
1 polymer ?
#
loop_
_entity_poly.entity_id
_entity_poly.type
_entity_poly.pdbx_seq_one_letter_code
_entity_poly.pdbx_strand_id
1 'polypeptide(L)'
;MTQRLIDLRAMIEFYDENEDAREHSNAVKMLAHEEFAIALFCHYMKADGRTAERIPGSCLPVTGKTGKRLDAWVKVEDPVHGPVFYQTEVKSASFHGYRSGKAIPCDSEPSELQKRMRKEFDACWNKETGRFNDLGLDKVLHKMRRKELGPKGEQAEIRPLACLWAPMHPEWNMTSSAPFFKVDGVKDAEEFGSVWIFSASACLRQYRHNDIEELVLDLPKLAKTQKFFDGIYRRPEEKGA
;
A
#
# COMPACT_ATOMS: atom_id res chain seq x y z
N MET A 1 10.58 12.99 16.75
CA MET A 1 11.11 11.92 15.89
C MET A 1 9.99 11.48 14.95
N THR A 2 10.25 11.36 13.65
CA THR A 2 9.26 10.94 12.63
C THR A 2 9.33 9.44 12.32
N GLN A 3 10.48 8.82 12.61
CA GLN A 3 10.65 7.38 12.56
C GLN A 3 9.78 6.66 13.61
N ARG A 4 9.25 5.50 13.24
CA ARG A 4 8.46 4.61 14.08
C ARG A 4 8.97 3.19 13.92
N LEU A 5 9.14 2.50 15.04
CA LEU A 5 9.33 1.07 15.09
C LEU A 5 7.96 0.41 14.93
N ILE A 6 7.85 -0.51 13.98
CA ILE A 6 6.60 -1.20 13.63
C ILE A 6 6.79 -2.68 13.90
N ASP A 7 5.98 -3.22 14.81
CA ASP A 7 5.87 -4.66 15.06
C ASP A 7 5.09 -5.32 13.91
N LEU A 8 5.72 -6.25 13.21
CA LEU A 8 5.14 -6.86 12.02
C LEU A 8 4.03 -7.85 12.36
N ARG A 9 4.16 -8.60 13.45
CA ARG A 9 3.15 -9.54 13.91
C ARG A 9 1.89 -8.79 14.32
N ALA A 10 2.03 -7.77 15.17
CA ALA A 10 0.90 -6.96 15.63
C ALA A 10 0.15 -6.29 14.46
N MET A 11 0.87 -5.85 13.43
CA MET A 11 0.26 -5.30 12.22
C MET A 11 -0.53 -6.34 11.43
N ILE A 12 0.02 -7.54 11.23
CA ILE A 12 -0.68 -8.64 10.55
C ILE A 12 -1.91 -9.06 11.36
N GLU A 13 -1.75 -9.31 12.66
CA GLU A 13 -2.83 -9.71 13.55
C GLU A 13 -3.97 -8.67 13.55
N PHE A 14 -3.64 -7.37 13.63
CA PHE A 14 -4.64 -6.31 13.61
C PHE A 14 -5.47 -6.29 12.32
N TYR A 15 -4.86 -6.44 11.15
CA TYR A 15 -5.61 -6.27 9.90
C TYR A 15 -6.14 -7.56 9.29
N ASP A 16 -5.49 -8.71 9.54
CA ASP A 16 -5.79 -9.99 8.91
C ASP A 16 -6.46 -10.99 9.85
N GLU A 17 -6.43 -10.80 11.18
CA GLU A 17 -6.89 -11.82 12.13
C GLU A 17 -7.95 -11.33 13.12
N ASN A 18 -7.69 -10.19 13.76
CA ASN A 18 -8.45 -9.72 14.91
C ASN A 18 -9.84 -9.20 14.49
N GLU A 19 -10.87 -10.00 14.70
CA GLU A 19 -12.27 -9.65 14.39
C GLU A 19 -12.73 -8.31 15.00
N ASP A 20 -12.23 -7.98 16.19
CA ASP A 20 -12.54 -6.73 16.90
C ASP A 20 -11.83 -5.52 16.27
N ALA A 21 -10.78 -5.74 15.46
CA ALA A 21 -10.10 -4.67 14.76
C ALA A 21 -11.04 -3.91 13.81
N ARG A 22 -12.17 -4.50 13.40
CA ARG A 22 -13.19 -3.77 12.61
C ARG A 22 -13.62 -2.46 13.28
N GLU A 23 -13.80 -2.48 14.61
CA GLU A 23 -14.25 -1.33 15.40
C GLU A 23 -13.21 -0.19 15.43
N HIS A 24 -11.92 -0.55 15.36
CA HIS A 24 -10.81 0.40 15.40
C HIS A 24 -10.20 0.70 14.02
N SER A 25 -10.50 -0.12 13.01
CA SER A 25 -9.83 -0.11 11.71
C SER A 25 -9.98 1.22 11.00
N ASN A 26 -11.13 1.88 11.12
CA ASN A 26 -11.34 3.19 10.50
C ASN A 26 -10.48 4.29 11.15
N ALA A 27 -10.31 4.26 12.46
CA ALA A 27 -9.46 5.20 13.18
C ALA A 27 -7.98 4.98 12.81
N VAL A 28 -7.51 3.74 12.83
CA VAL A 28 -6.14 3.39 12.42
C VAL A 28 -5.91 3.74 10.94
N LYS A 29 -6.88 3.46 10.06
CA LYS A 29 -6.82 3.82 8.64
C LYS A 29 -6.64 5.32 8.45
N MET A 30 -7.46 6.10 9.12
CA MET A 30 -7.41 7.56 9.07
C MET A 30 -6.10 8.13 9.60
N LEU A 31 -5.52 7.51 10.63
CA LEU A 31 -4.31 8.02 11.27
C LEU A 31 -3.04 7.74 10.48
N ALA A 32 -2.89 6.52 9.94
CA ALA A 32 -1.59 6.05 9.47
C ALA A 32 -1.61 5.23 8.18
N HIS A 33 -2.74 4.66 7.73
CA HIS A 33 -2.70 3.58 6.75
C HIS A 33 -2.09 3.97 5.39
N GLU A 34 -2.49 5.10 4.82
CA GLU A 34 -1.91 5.57 3.56
C GLU A 34 -0.42 5.88 3.67
N GLU A 35 0.00 6.54 4.76
CA GLU A 35 1.41 6.86 4.96
C GLU A 35 2.24 5.60 5.19
N PHE A 36 1.72 4.68 6.02
CA PHE A 36 2.34 3.39 6.28
C PHE A 36 2.54 2.59 5.00
N ALA A 37 1.51 2.44 4.17
CA ALA A 37 1.58 1.62 2.96
C ALA A 37 2.61 2.18 1.97
N ILE A 38 2.67 3.51 1.80
CA ILE A 38 3.67 4.17 0.95
C ILE A 38 5.07 4.05 1.55
N ALA A 39 5.23 4.23 2.86
CA ALA A 39 6.52 4.10 3.54
C ALA A 39 7.05 2.66 3.43
N LEU A 40 6.19 1.66 3.60
CA LEU A 40 6.53 0.25 3.45
C LEU A 40 6.95 -0.07 2.01
N PHE A 41 6.21 0.41 1.01
CA PHE A 41 6.60 0.26 -0.40
C PHE A 41 7.97 0.90 -0.69
N CYS A 42 8.22 2.10 -0.18
CA CYS A 42 9.52 2.77 -0.34
C CYS A 42 10.64 2.01 0.38
N HIS A 43 10.36 1.45 1.55
CA HIS A 43 11.31 0.61 2.30
C HIS A 43 11.66 -0.66 1.51
N TYR A 44 10.64 -1.36 0.98
CA TYR A 44 10.82 -2.54 0.14
C TYR A 44 11.70 -2.25 -1.08
N MET A 45 11.42 -1.14 -1.79
CA MET A 45 12.23 -0.72 -2.95
C MET A 45 13.69 -0.45 -2.61
N LYS A 46 13.96 0.12 -1.42
CA LYS A 46 15.32 0.36 -0.92
C LYS A 46 16.05 -0.93 -0.58
N ALA A 47 15.34 -1.90 0.01
CA ALA A 47 15.90 -3.22 0.26
C ALA A 47 16.28 -3.93 -1.05
N ASP A 48 15.57 -3.65 -2.14
CA ASP A 48 15.87 -4.17 -3.49
C ASP A 48 16.86 -3.30 -4.30
N GLY A 49 17.67 -2.48 -3.62
CA GLY A 49 18.76 -1.71 -4.23
C GLY A 49 18.34 -0.47 -5.02
N ARG A 50 17.07 -0.06 -4.97
CA ARG A 50 16.57 1.16 -5.62
C ARG A 50 16.47 2.31 -4.62
N THR A 51 16.24 3.53 -5.10
CA THR A 51 15.78 4.61 -4.22
C THR A 51 14.31 4.86 -4.48
N ALA A 52 13.53 5.10 -3.42
CA ALA A 52 12.11 5.37 -3.52
C ALA A 52 11.68 6.46 -2.54
N GLU A 53 10.87 7.39 -3.03
CA GLU A 53 10.37 8.53 -2.26
C GLU A 53 8.94 8.91 -2.67
N ARG A 54 8.13 9.30 -1.68
CA ARG A 54 6.83 9.91 -1.92
C ARG A 54 7.04 11.35 -2.40
N ILE A 55 6.41 11.72 -3.51
CA ILE A 55 6.41 13.10 -3.98
C ILE A 55 5.37 13.90 -3.18
N PRO A 56 5.75 15.04 -2.59
CA PRO A 56 4.81 15.92 -1.91
C PRO A 56 3.75 16.47 -2.88
N GLY A 57 2.49 16.47 -2.45
CA GLY A 57 1.37 17.01 -3.23
C GLY A 57 0.26 16.00 -3.46
N SER A 58 -0.68 16.37 -4.32
CA SER A 58 -1.83 15.53 -4.68
C SER A 58 -1.59 14.87 -6.04
N CYS A 59 -1.99 13.60 -6.17
CA CYS A 59 -2.08 12.96 -7.47
C CYS A 59 -3.46 13.28 -8.08
N LEU A 60 -3.49 14.31 -8.92
CA LEU A 60 -4.74 14.84 -9.48
C LEU A 60 -5.01 14.23 -10.86
N PRO A 61 -6.28 13.96 -11.22
CA PRO A 61 -6.62 13.50 -12.55
C PRO A 61 -6.41 14.61 -13.59
N VAL A 62 -6.29 14.22 -14.86
CA VAL A 62 -6.12 15.17 -15.98
C VAL A 62 -7.29 16.17 -16.07
N THR A 63 -8.51 15.73 -15.74
CA THR A 63 -9.70 16.59 -15.67
C THR A 63 -9.67 17.63 -14.53
N GLY A 64 -8.63 17.63 -13.69
CA GLY A 64 -8.40 18.62 -12.65
C GLY A 64 -9.04 18.25 -11.31
N LYS A 65 -9.66 19.22 -10.64
CA LYS A 65 -10.13 19.05 -9.24
C LYS A 65 -11.42 18.24 -9.09
N THR A 66 -12.14 18.00 -10.18
CA THR A 66 -13.47 17.37 -10.21
C THR A 66 -13.43 15.85 -10.38
N GLY A 67 -12.30 15.28 -10.83
CA GLY A 67 -12.13 13.83 -10.94
C GLY A 67 -11.65 13.16 -9.65
N LYS A 68 -11.68 11.83 -9.62
CA LYS A 68 -11.16 11.02 -8.50
C LYS A 68 -9.63 11.14 -8.42
N ARG A 69 -9.15 11.70 -7.31
CA ARG A 69 -7.71 11.82 -7.00
C ARG A 69 -7.13 10.48 -6.55
N LEU A 70 -5.83 10.29 -6.71
CA LEU A 70 -5.10 9.19 -6.05
C LEU A 70 -4.35 9.69 -4.82
N ASP A 71 -3.92 8.74 -3.99
CA ASP A 71 -3.34 9.02 -2.67
C ASP A 71 -1.90 9.55 -2.75
N ALA A 72 -1.12 9.11 -3.74
CA ALA A 72 0.26 9.53 -3.88
C ALA A 72 0.81 9.43 -5.31
N TRP A 73 1.84 10.24 -5.55
CA TRP A 73 2.89 9.94 -6.51
C TRP A 73 4.09 9.38 -5.75
N VAL A 74 4.68 8.29 -6.25
CA VAL A 74 5.92 7.72 -5.71
C VAL A 74 6.95 7.64 -6.82
N LYS A 75 8.13 8.20 -6.58
CA LYS A 75 9.25 8.13 -7.49
C LYS A 75 10.16 6.98 -7.09
N VAL A 76 10.53 6.14 -8.04
CA VAL A 76 11.53 5.09 -7.86
C VAL A 76 12.64 5.32 -8.87
N GLU A 77 13.88 5.47 -8.40
CA GLU A 77 15.06 5.53 -9.28
C GLU A 77 15.58 4.11 -9.47
N ASP A 78 15.50 3.63 -10.71
CA ASP A 78 16.13 2.39 -11.12
C ASP A 78 17.54 2.70 -11.69
N PRO A 79 18.61 2.06 -11.19
CA PRO A 79 19.97 2.32 -11.66
C PRO A 79 20.19 2.09 -13.16
N VAL A 80 19.38 1.23 -13.78
CA VAL A 80 19.53 0.81 -15.18
C VAL A 80 18.57 1.59 -16.09
N HIS A 81 17.34 1.79 -15.64
CA HIS A 81 16.26 2.33 -16.50
C HIS A 81 15.89 3.79 -16.19
N GLY A 82 16.49 4.39 -15.15
CA GLY A 82 16.19 5.75 -14.74
C GLY A 82 14.91 5.87 -13.89
N PRO A 83 14.35 7.09 -13.76
CA PRO A 83 13.23 7.33 -12.86
C PRO A 83 11.91 6.79 -13.42
N VAL A 84 11.22 6.05 -12.57
CA VAL A 84 9.85 5.59 -12.77
C VAL A 84 8.95 6.27 -11.76
N PHE A 85 7.82 6.80 -12.22
CA PHE A 85 6.83 7.44 -11.37
C PHE A 85 5.58 6.57 -11.27
N TYR A 86 5.29 6.13 -10.06
CA TYR A 86 4.09 5.38 -9.75
C TYR A 86 2.96 6.33 -9.37
N GLN A 87 1.85 6.24 -10.11
CA GLN A 87 0.58 6.84 -9.70
C GLN A 87 -0.14 5.85 -8.80
N THR A 88 -0.26 6.17 -7.51
CA THR A 88 -0.52 5.18 -6.47
C THR A 88 -1.85 5.40 -5.80
N GLU A 89 -2.67 4.35 -5.79
CA GLU A 89 -3.85 4.23 -4.93
C GLU A 89 -3.58 3.22 -3.82
N VAL A 90 -3.85 3.62 -2.58
CA VAL A 90 -3.76 2.78 -1.40
C VAL A 90 -5.17 2.29 -1.04
N LYS A 91 -5.30 0.99 -0.76
CA LYS A 91 -6.51 0.44 -0.16
C LYS A 91 -6.20 -0.48 1.01
N SER A 92 -6.95 -0.24 2.07
CA SER A 92 -7.03 -1.11 3.24
C SER A 92 -7.91 -2.31 2.95
N ALA A 93 -7.74 -2.97 1.80
CA ALA A 93 -8.49 -4.16 1.40
C ALA A 93 -8.11 -5.34 2.31
N SER A 94 -8.35 -5.21 3.61
CA SER A 94 -8.08 -6.18 4.65
C SER A 94 -9.31 -7.02 4.95
N PHE A 95 -9.13 -8.06 5.78
CA PHE A 95 -10.19 -8.97 6.19
C PHE A 95 -11.38 -8.24 6.86
N HIS A 96 -11.14 -7.21 7.67
CA HIS A 96 -12.20 -6.42 8.32
C HIS A 96 -12.66 -5.20 7.50
N GLY A 97 -11.97 -4.88 6.40
CA GLY A 97 -12.19 -3.68 5.61
C GLY A 97 -13.19 -3.88 4.49
N TYR A 98 -12.67 -4.13 3.30
CA TYR A 98 -13.46 -4.16 2.06
C TYR A 98 -13.85 -5.57 1.62
N ARG A 99 -13.25 -6.60 2.21
CA ARG A 99 -13.43 -7.98 1.79
C ARG A 99 -13.91 -8.78 2.97
N SER A 100 -15.20 -9.07 3.00
CA SER A 100 -15.80 -10.01 3.94
C SER A 100 -15.20 -11.41 3.70
N GLY A 101 -14.07 -11.67 4.34
CA GLY A 101 -13.30 -12.90 4.17
C GLY A 101 -13.44 -13.83 5.38
N LYS A 102 -12.40 -14.61 5.64
CA LYS A 102 -12.13 -15.24 6.92
C LYS A 102 -10.76 -14.75 7.37
N ALA A 103 -10.52 -14.68 8.68
CA ALA A 103 -9.21 -14.39 9.24
C ALA A 103 -8.12 -15.24 8.57
N ILE A 104 -6.95 -14.62 8.37
CA ILE A 104 -5.74 -15.26 7.85
C ILE A 104 -4.65 -15.13 8.92
N PRO A 105 -4.51 -16.14 9.80
CA PRO A 105 -3.50 -16.17 10.85
C PRO A 105 -2.10 -15.79 10.36
N CYS A 106 -1.33 -15.10 11.19
CA CYS A 106 0.03 -14.64 10.90
C CYS A 106 0.89 -15.84 10.50
N ASP A 107 0.74 -16.90 11.28
CA ASP A 107 1.46 -18.16 11.17
C ASP A 107 0.64 -19.22 10.40
N SER A 108 -0.17 -18.78 9.43
CA SER A 108 -0.89 -19.69 8.52
C SER A 108 0.08 -20.59 7.77
N GLU A 109 -0.25 -21.88 7.69
CA GLU A 109 0.53 -22.86 6.91
C GLU A 109 0.73 -22.38 5.45
N PRO A 110 1.93 -22.53 4.86
CA PRO A 110 2.26 -21.96 3.56
C PRO A 110 1.28 -22.32 2.43
N SER A 111 0.79 -23.56 2.41
CA SER A 111 -0.15 -24.02 1.40
C SER A 111 -1.55 -23.39 1.54
N GLU A 112 -1.99 -23.11 2.76
CA GLU A 112 -3.26 -22.43 3.00
C GLU A 112 -3.14 -20.94 2.70
N LEU A 113 -2.03 -20.31 3.12
CA LEU A 113 -1.73 -18.92 2.79
C LEU A 113 -1.71 -18.72 1.27
N GLN A 114 -1.04 -19.60 0.52
CA GLN A 114 -1.01 -19.53 -0.94
C GLN A 114 -2.42 -19.59 -1.55
N LYS A 115 -3.26 -20.53 -1.12
CA LYS A 115 -4.65 -20.64 -1.59
C LYS A 115 -5.44 -19.37 -1.30
N ARG A 116 -5.27 -18.82 -0.09
CA ARG A 116 -5.92 -17.56 0.31
C ARG A 116 -5.45 -16.38 -0.53
N MET A 117 -4.15 -16.23 -0.73
CA MET A 117 -3.59 -15.14 -1.54
C MET A 117 -4.05 -15.16 -2.99
N ARG A 118 -4.18 -16.36 -3.58
CA ARG A 118 -4.76 -16.53 -4.92
C ARG A 118 -6.24 -16.14 -4.94
N LYS A 119 -7.02 -16.60 -3.96
CA LYS A 119 -8.45 -16.25 -3.85
C LYS A 119 -8.65 -14.75 -3.70
N GLU A 120 -7.83 -14.10 -2.87
CA GLU A 120 -7.86 -12.64 -2.73
C GLU A 120 -7.46 -11.95 -4.04
N PHE A 121 -6.44 -12.45 -4.74
CA PHE A 121 -6.10 -11.91 -6.05
C PHE A 121 -7.26 -12.01 -7.05
N ASP A 122 -7.87 -13.19 -7.21
CA ASP A 122 -8.97 -13.41 -8.17
C ASP A 122 -10.25 -12.62 -7.80
N ALA A 123 -10.50 -12.40 -6.51
CA ALA A 123 -11.57 -11.51 -6.08
C ALA A 123 -11.24 -10.02 -6.37
N CYS A 124 -9.95 -9.64 -6.43
CA CYS A 124 -9.52 -8.28 -6.77
C CYS A 124 -9.63 -7.98 -8.25
N TRP A 125 -9.09 -8.90 -9.04
CA TRP A 125 -8.71 -8.67 -10.41
C TRP A 125 -9.54 -9.56 -11.32
N ASN A 126 -10.30 -8.91 -12.21
CA ASN A 126 -11.05 -9.60 -13.22
C ASN A 126 -10.17 -9.80 -14.46
N LYS A 127 -9.73 -11.04 -14.68
CA LYS A 127 -8.90 -11.39 -15.84
C LYS A 127 -9.62 -11.24 -17.17
N GLU A 128 -10.95 -11.38 -17.19
CA GLU A 128 -11.74 -11.30 -18.42
C GLU A 128 -11.89 -9.85 -18.87
N THR A 129 -12.18 -8.94 -17.94
CA THR A 129 -12.32 -7.51 -18.24
C THR A 129 -11.02 -6.75 -18.15
N GLY A 130 -9.98 -7.30 -17.52
CA GLY A 130 -8.73 -6.58 -17.27
C GLY A 130 -8.91 -5.37 -16.35
N ARG A 131 -9.87 -5.46 -15.41
CA ARG A 131 -10.23 -4.39 -14.46
C ARG A 131 -10.30 -4.91 -13.03
N PHE A 132 -10.33 -3.98 -12.07
CA PHE A 132 -10.62 -4.33 -10.67
C PHE A 132 -12.14 -4.55 -10.49
N ASN A 133 -12.56 -5.56 -9.72
CA ASN A 133 -13.97 -5.92 -9.45
C ASN A 133 -14.77 -4.90 -8.59
N ASP A 134 -14.30 -3.65 -8.52
CA ASP A 134 -14.78 -2.55 -7.66
C ASP A 134 -14.28 -2.55 -6.21
N LEU A 135 -13.30 -1.66 -6.00
CA LEU A 135 -12.79 -1.19 -4.71
C LEU A 135 -12.54 0.33 -4.77
N GLY A 136 -13.10 1.02 -5.78
CA GLY A 136 -12.62 2.33 -6.21
C GLY A 136 -11.13 2.35 -6.61
N LEU A 137 -10.49 1.18 -6.80
CA LEU A 137 -9.10 1.04 -7.26
C LEU A 137 -8.96 1.35 -8.73
N ASP A 138 -10.00 1.10 -9.52
CA ASP A 138 -9.99 1.21 -10.96
C ASP A 138 -9.54 2.59 -11.47
N LYS A 139 -9.76 3.65 -10.67
CA LYS A 139 -9.24 5.01 -10.94
C LYS A 139 -7.71 5.06 -11.09
N VAL A 140 -6.96 4.12 -10.52
CA VAL A 140 -5.50 4.02 -10.69
C VAL A 140 -5.11 3.71 -12.13
N LEU A 141 -6.03 3.20 -12.94
CA LEU A 141 -5.83 2.91 -14.36
C LEU A 141 -6.14 4.12 -15.26
N HIS A 142 -6.55 5.25 -14.69
CA HIS A 142 -6.80 6.48 -15.42
C HIS A 142 -5.63 7.43 -15.29
N LYS A 143 -5.30 8.15 -16.37
CA LYS A 143 -4.16 9.05 -16.41
C LYS A 143 -4.26 10.16 -15.37
N MET A 144 -3.16 10.36 -14.64
CA MET A 144 -3.01 11.46 -13.70
C MET A 144 -2.17 12.59 -14.29
N ARG A 145 -2.41 13.80 -13.81
CA ARG A 145 -1.67 15.00 -14.18
C ARG A 145 -0.22 14.88 -13.70
N ARG A 146 0.70 15.25 -14.60
CA ARG A 146 2.16 15.15 -14.37
C ARG A 146 2.80 16.45 -13.86
N LYS A 147 2.04 17.53 -13.73
CA LYS A 147 2.55 18.87 -13.34
C LYS A 147 3.30 18.84 -12.01
N GLU A 148 2.83 18.03 -11.08
CA GLU A 148 3.39 17.84 -9.74
C GLU A 148 4.75 17.12 -9.76
N LEU A 149 5.13 16.51 -10.88
CA LEU A 149 6.36 15.74 -11.02
C LEU A 149 7.57 16.57 -11.48
N GLY A 150 7.34 17.83 -11.88
CA GLY A 150 8.37 18.71 -12.43
C GLY A 150 8.91 18.25 -13.80
N PRO A 151 9.94 18.93 -14.34
CA PRO A 151 10.42 18.71 -15.71
C PRO A 151 10.87 17.27 -16.00
N LYS A 152 11.47 16.61 -15.00
CA LYS A 152 11.92 15.21 -15.13
C LYS A 152 10.74 14.23 -15.24
N GLY A 153 9.61 14.53 -14.60
CA GLY A 153 8.46 13.63 -14.57
C GLY A 153 7.48 13.80 -15.73
N GLU A 154 7.57 14.88 -16.51
CA GLU A 154 6.71 15.04 -17.71
C GLU A 154 7.01 13.98 -18.77
N GLN A 155 8.30 13.64 -18.93
CA GLN A 155 8.79 12.69 -19.93
C GLN A 155 9.10 11.30 -19.34
N ALA A 156 9.04 11.14 -18.02
CA ALA A 156 9.36 9.88 -17.38
C ALA A 156 8.28 8.82 -17.59
N GLU A 157 8.67 7.57 -17.38
CA GLU A 157 7.75 6.44 -17.39
C GLU A 157 6.76 6.56 -16.21
N ILE A 158 5.47 6.46 -16.52
CA ILE A 158 4.40 6.42 -15.54
C ILE A 158 3.87 4.99 -15.45
N ARG A 159 3.75 4.47 -14.23
CA ARG A 159 3.18 3.14 -13.96
C ARG A 159 2.04 3.25 -12.94
N PRO A 160 0.89 2.61 -13.16
CA PRO A 160 -0.16 2.57 -12.15
C PRO A 160 0.20 1.56 -11.06
N LEU A 161 0.02 1.95 -9.80
CA LEU A 161 0.31 1.14 -8.62
C LEU A 161 -0.90 1.03 -7.71
N ALA A 162 -1.44 -0.19 -7.59
CA ALA A 162 -2.36 -0.54 -6.52
C ALA A 162 -1.58 -1.02 -5.30
N CYS A 163 -1.57 -0.23 -4.24
CA CYS A 163 -0.92 -0.56 -2.97
C CYS A 163 -1.98 -1.08 -2.00
N LEU A 164 -2.03 -2.39 -1.80
CA LEU A 164 -3.12 -3.08 -1.12
C LEU A 164 -2.65 -3.66 0.19
N TRP A 165 -3.48 -3.58 1.23
CA TRP A 165 -3.20 -4.29 2.46
C TRP A 165 -3.22 -5.82 2.26
N ALA A 166 -4.28 -6.35 1.63
CA ALA A 166 -4.57 -7.79 1.62
C ALA A 166 -3.36 -8.64 1.23
N PRO A 167 -3.20 -9.82 1.86
CA PRO A 167 -2.27 -10.83 1.37
C PRO A 167 -2.83 -11.35 0.05
N MET A 168 -2.31 -10.85 -1.07
CA MET A 168 -2.67 -11.33 -2.40
C MET A 168 -1.47 -11.46 -3.32
N HIS A 169 -1.50 -12.49 -4.16
CA HIS A 169 -0.56 -12.75 -5.25
C HIS A 169 -1.14 -13.88 -6.11
N PRO A 170 -1.04 -13.84 -7.45
CA PRO A 170 -1.62 -14.87 -8.31
C PRO A 170 -1.00 -16.24 -8.07
N GLU A 171 0.30 -16.30 -7.77
CA GLU A 171 1.07 -17.55 -7.67
C GLU A 171 2.00 -17.54 -6.45
N TRP A 172 1.49 -17.14 -5.28
CA TRP A 172 2.34 -16.90 -4.09
C TRP A 172 3.23 -18.09 -3.74
N ASN A 173 4.49 -17.79 -3.46
CA ASN A 173 5.46 -18.67 -2.84
C ASN A 173 6.32 -17.83 -1.89
N MET A 174 6.40 -18.23 -0.62
CA MET A 174 7.05 -17.44 0.43
C MET A 174 8.52 -17.10 0.13
N THR A 175 9.23 -18.01 -0.54
CA THR A 175 10.69 -17.88 -0.76
C THR A 175 11.05 -17.20 -2.07
N SER A 176 10.14 -17.17 -3.05
CA SER A 176 10.46 -16.73 -4.42
C SER A 176 9.52 -15.69 -5.01
N SER A 177 8.33 -15.49 -4.43
CA SER A 177 7.42 -14.45 -4.90
C SER A 177 7.81 -13.09 -4.34
N ALA A 178 7.74 -12.08 -5.19
CA ALA A 178 7.83 -10.70 -4.77
C ALA A 178 6.43 -10.21 -4.33
N PRO A 179 6.31 -9.50 -3.19
CA PRO A 179 5.05 -8.83 -2.80
C PRO A 179 4.71 -7.67 -3.75
N PHE A 180 5.66 -7.27 -4.59
CA PHE A 180 5.52 -6.30 -5.66
C PHE A 180 5.57 -7.00 -7.03
N PHE A 181 4.48 -7.00 -7.78
CA PHE A 181 4.37 -7.73 -9.03
C PHE A 181 3.54 -6.99 -10.08
N LYS A 182 3.75 -7.34 -11.35
CA LYS A 182 3.06 -6.76 -12.49
C LYS A 182 1.90 -7.66 -12.92
N VAL A 183 0.79 -7.05 -13.28
CA VAL A 183 -0.38 -7.69 -13.87
C VAL A 183 -0.61 -7.08 -15.25
N ASP A 184 -0.42 -7.89 -16.29
CA ASP A 184 -0.69 -7.50 -17.67
C ASP A 184 -2.17 -7.69 -18.05
N GLY A 185 -2.54 -7.18 -19.22
CA GLY A 185 -3.88 -7.37 -19.78
C GLY A 185 -4.92 -6.41 -19.20
N VAL A 186 -4.48 -5.22 -18.77
CA VAL A 186 -5.40 -4.11 -18.48
C VAL A 186 -6.14 -3.76 -19.79
N LYS A 187 -7.47 -3.71 -19.74
CA LYS A 187 -8.31 -3.30 -20.89
C LYS A 187 -9.02 -1.99 -20.59
N ASP A 188 -9.46 -1.31 -21.65
CA ASP A 188 -10.22 -0.06 -21.59
C ASP A 188 -9.55 1.04 -20.75
N ALA A 189 -8.22 1.01 -20.64
CA ALA A 189 -7.40 2.03 -20.03
C ALA A 189 -6.67 2.79 -21.13
N GLU A 190 -6.62 4.12 -21.01
CA GLU A 190 -6.12 5.00 -22.07
C GLU A 190 -4.66 4.74 -22.45
N GLU A 191 -3.80 4.46 -21.47
CA GLU A 191 -2.33 4.43 -21.65
C GLU A 191 -1.66 3.21 -21.00
N PHE A 192 -2.36 2.48 -20.12
CA PHE A 192 -1.75 1.42 -19.33
C PHE A 192 -2.20 0.04 -19.82
N GLY A 193 -1.26 -0.73 -20.39
CA GLY A 193 -1.48 -2.16 -20.70
C GLY A 193 -1.27 -3.09 -19.49
N SER A 194 -0.83 -2.54 -18.35
CA SER A 194 -0.52 -3.30 -17.14
C SER A 194 -0.66 -2.45 -15.88
N VAL A 195 -0.80 -3.11 -14.74
CA VAL A 195 -0.82 -2.50 -13.41
C VAL A 195 0.14 -3.21 -12.47
N TRP A 196 0.81 -2.42 -11.64
CA TRP A 196 1.64 -2.97 -10.57
C TRP A 196 0.83 -3.09 -9.29
N ILE A 197 1.01 -4.19 -8.59
CA ILE A 197 0.37 -4.45 -7.30
C ILE A 197 1.48 -4.59 -6.26
N PHE A 198 1.33 -3.86 -5.16
CA PHE A 198 2.10 -4.08 -3.94
C PHE A 198 1.18 -4.60 -2.85
N SER A 199 1.50 -5.78 -2.33
CA SER A 199 0.74 -6.48 -1.30
C SER A 199 1.45 -6.30 0.05
N ALA A 200 0.95 -5.38 0.88
CA ALA A 200 1.59 -5.00 2.13
C ALA A 200 1.64 -6.17 3.12
N SER A 201 0.54 -6.90 3.32
CA SER A 201 0.54 -8.10 4.19
C SER A 201 1.49 -9.17 3.68
N ALA A 202 1.58 -9.41 2.36
CA ALA A 202 2.56 -10.33 1.80
C ALA A 202 4.00 -9.90 2.08
N CYS A 203 4.28 -8.59 1.98
CA CYS A 203 5.58 -8.02 2.29
C CYS A 203 5.95 -8.23 3.76
N LEU A 204 5.04 -7.96 4.70
CA LEU A 204 5.28 -8.18 6.13
C LEU A 204 5.50 -9.65 6.44
N ARG A 205 4.70 -10.55 5.85
CA ARG A 205 4.85 -12.00 6.03
C ARG A 205 6.18 -12.52 5.48
N GLN A 206 6.64 -11.97 4.36
CA GLN A 206 7.96 -12.29 3.80
C GLN A 206 9.09 -11.79 4.70
N TYR A 207 8.98 -10.60 5.29
CA TYR A 207 9.96 -10.13 6.28
C TYR A 207 10.01 -11.04 7.51
N ARG A 208 8.85 -11.41 8.07
CA ARG A 208 8.78 -12.35 9.19
C ARG A 208 9.37 -13.72 8.84
N HIS A 209 9.14 -14.22 7.63
CA HIS A 209 9.75 -15.46 7.16
C HIS A 209 11.28 -15.41 7.12
N ASN A 210 11.85 -14.21 6.95
CA ASN A 210 13.30 -13.96 6.96
C ASN A 210 13.78 -13.45 8.34
N ASP A 211 13.10 -13.85 9.42
CA ASP A 211 13.43 -13.53 10.82
C ASP A 211 13.50 -12.02 11.14
N ILE A 212 12.79 -11.20 10.37
CA ILE A 212 12.60 -9.77 10.67
C ILE A 212 11.25 -9.59 11.36
N GLU A 213 11.28 -9.23 12.64
CA GLU A 213 10.05 -9.04 13.45
C GLU A 213 9.61 -7.57 13.54
N GLU A 214 10.53 -6.63 13.27
CA GLU A 214 10.26 -5.19 13.36
C GLU A 214 10.87 -4.40 12.20
N LEU A 215 10.20 -3.32 11.80
CA LEU A 215 10.70 -2.37 10.81
C LEU A 215 10.73 -0.95 11.35
N VAL A 216 11.76 -0.20 10.97
CA VAL A 216 11.79 1.25 11.19
C VAL A 216 11.33 1.96 9.92
N LEU A 217 10.19 2.64 10.01
CA LEU A 217 9.61 3.42 8.91
C LEU A 217 9.55 4.90 9.28
N ASP A 218 9.77 5.78 8.30
CA ASP A 218 9.58 7.22 8.46
C ASP A 218 8.11 7.59 8.21
N LEU A 219 7.40 8.02 9.27
CA LEU A 219 5.96 8.32 9.26
C LEU A 219 5.70 9.77 9.77
N PRO A 220 6.14 10.80 9.02
CA PRO A 220 6.08 12.19 9.47
C PRO A 220 4.65 12.73 9.64
N LYS A 221 3.68 12.31 8.83
CA LYS A 221 2.27 12.72 8.98
C LYS A 221 1.68 12.13 10.24
N LEU A 222 1.90 10.85 10.52
CA LEU A 222 1.48 10.21 11.77
C LEU A 222 2.07 10.95 12.97
N ALA A 223 3.37 11.24 12.94
CA ALA A 223 4.04 11.98 14.00
C ALA A 223 3.43 13.39 14.21
N LYS A 224 3.09 14.08 13.12
CA LYS A 224 2.41 15.39 13.17
C LYS A 224 0.99 15.27 13.73
N THR A 225 0.24 14.25 13.32
CA THR A 225 -1.14 14.00 13.77
C THR A 225 -1.16 13.65 15.26
N GLN A 226 -0.26 12.79 15.73
CA GLN A 226 -0.12 12.46 17.16
C GLN A 226 0.14 13.72 17.99
N LYS A 227 1.09 14.56 17.58
CA LYS A 227 1.38 15.83 18.25
C LYS A 227 0.14 16.75 18.35
N PHE A 228 -0.74 16.71 17.35
CA PHE A 228 -1.99 17.47 17.38
C PHE A 228 -2.98 16.88 18.40
N PHE A 229 -3.12 15.55 18.44
CA PHE A 229 -3.94 14.86 19.44
C PHE A 229 -3.44 15.08 20.87
N ASP A 230 -2.13 14.98 21.11
CA ASP A 230 -1.52 15.23 22.43
C ASP A 230 -1.78 16.67 22.92
N GLY A 231 -1.92 17.63 21.98
CA GLY A 231 -2.28 19.01 22.30
C GLY A 231 -3.74 19.18 22.77
N ILE A 232 -4.65 18.32 22.31
CA ILE A 232 -6.09 18.35 22.63
C ILE A 232 -6.39 17.49 23.86
N TYR A 233 -5.86 16.27 23.88
CA TYR A 233 -6.13 15.26 24.90
C TYR A 233 -4.91 15.11 25.80
N ARG A 234 -4.87 15.89 26.88
CA ARG A 234 -3.85 15.75 27.92
C ARG A 234 -4.25 14.68 28.92
N ARG A 235 -3.29 13.91 29.42
CA ARG A 235 -3.58 12.96 30.49
C ARG A 235 -3.81 13.74 31.79
N PRO A 236 -4.79 13.35 32.63
CA PRO A 236 -5.04 14.02 33.91
C PRO A 236 -3.78 14.12 34.79
N GLU A 237 -2.90 13.12 34.68
CA GLU A 237 -1.63 12.99 35.40
C GLU A 237 -0.60 14.07 35.03
N GLU A 238 -0.75 14.74 33.87
CA GLU A 238 0.14 15.80 33.39
C GLU A 238 -0.20 17.19 33.95
N LYS A 239 -1.21 17.30 34.83
CA LYS A 239 -1.55 18.55 35.54
C LYS A 239 -0.82 18.72 36.88
N GLY A 240 -0.03 17.74 37.31
CA GLY A 240 0.56 17.66 38.65
C GLY A 240 2.09 17.56 38.73
N ALA A 241 2.82 17.87 37.65
CA ALA A 241 4.28 17.95 37.63
C ALA A 241 4.75 19.35 37.21
#